data_AF-A0A545TCU1-F1
#
_entry.id   AF-A0A545TCU1-F1
#
_cell.length_a   1.000
_cell.length_b   1.000
_cell.length_c   1.000
_cell.angle_alpha   90.00
_cell.angle_beta   90.00
_cell.angle_gamma   90.00
#
_symmetry.space_group_name_H-M   'P 1'
#
loop_
_entity.id
_entity.type
_entity.pdbx_description
1 polymer ?
#
loop_
_entity_poly.entity_id
_entity_poly.type
_entity_poly.pdbx_seq_one_letter_code
_entity_poly.pdbx_strand_id
1 'polypeptide(L)'
;MHKIYSILLLIIFSPAVLADFNAALDAYESGNLSDAYSRFKSMGELGDSRSQFNLGAMYFNGESVDKDVNLAYAWMKLAIKSDNATEQQKSVFELVSSKVKDKEKAEKAYRVLEAKYSSEALLANLYPVIVKPENDNAFAAKPTKIVDPKYPRKAAMKGISGWVRFQFDVDKIGAPRNLVLLESFPDDMFVDASQRAIKKWRFEPATDSQGVSNVDKGLTYTMEYKIGVNGKAAKLLIKEDAYNIVKSQALQGDAVSQFKFGFMHKKFSDLEEDVNPNDWFLKAAVQDFPLAQYQLGLSLIKGQGCLEDKAKGIEWLSRSAASGLKDANEFLGTLASEVQSQESHQKAVQLFSAEKELSSYAKLDYAWLLATSPYQDVANPKLAIKLAEDLDHREFWDEATQYEIKAAAFAALGDYKKAVDLQQEALDEADDMNVDLSIIEERLSLYKKNQKWF
;
A
#
# COMPACT_ATOMS: atom_id res chain seq x y z
N MET A 1 -32.05 14.76 27.83
CA MET A 1 -31.62 13.33 27.78
C MET A 1 -31.73 12.83 26.34
N HIS A 2 -30.75 13.14 25.49
CA HIS A 2 -30.62 12.52 24.17
C HIS A 2 -29.19 12.00 24.07
N LYS A 3 -29.07 10.68 23.94
CA LYS A 3 -27.81 9.96 23.84
C LYS A 3 -27.20 10.25 22.48
N ILE A 4 -26.08 10.95 22.47
CA ILE A 4 -25.21 11.15 21.32
C ILE A 4 -24.50 9.81 21.10
N TYR A 5 -24.83 9.10 20.03
CA TYR A 5 -23.98 8.03 19.51
C TYR A 5 -22.94 8.66 18.59
N SER A 6 -21.89 9.24 19.19
CA SER A 6 -20.63 9.45 18.48
C SER A 6 -20.00 8.07 18.31
N ILE A 7 -20.13 7.49 17.11
CA ILE A 7 -19.34 6.34 16.72
C ILE A 7 -17.91 6.86 16.54
N LEU A 8 -17.15 6.79 17.62
CA LEU A 8 -15.71 6.96 17.64
C LEU A 8 -15.12 5.86 16.76
N LEU A 9 -14.69 6.23 15.55
CA LEU A 9 -13.97 5.37 14.61
C LEU A 9 -12.50 5.32 15.07
N LEU A 10 -12.25 4.73 16.24
CA LEU A 10 -10.97 4.79 16.96
C LEU A 10 -10.33 3.40 17.16
N ILE A 11 -10.51 2.49 16.21
CA ILE A 11 -9.90 1.14 16.27
C ILE A 11 -9.51 0.64 14.89
N ILE A 12 -8.48 1.19 14.23
CA ILE A 12 -7.77 0.42 13.18
C ILE A 12 -6.31 0.87 13.02
N PHE A 13 -5.51 0.90 14.09
CA PHE A 13 -4.07 0.70 13.94
C PHE A 13 -3.58 0.03 15.21
N SER A 14 -3.74 -1.29 15.28
CA SER A 14 -2.99 -2.08 16.26
C SER A 14 -1.49 -1.79 16.03
N PRO A 15 -0.64 -1.70 17.07
CA PRO A 15 0.78 -1.42 16.92
C PRO A 15 1.56 -2.45 16.04
N ALA A 16 0.91 -3.54 15.64
CA ALA A 16 1.42 -4.73 14.96
C ALA A 16 2.02 -4.55 13.55
N VAL A 17 1.93 -3.37 12.93
CA VAL A 17 2.28 -3.18 11.50
C VAL A 17 3.80 -3.01 11.24
N LEU A 18 4.66 -2.97 12.27
CA LEU A 18 6.09 -2.61 12.08
C LEU A 18 7.07 -3.79 11.91
N ALA A 19 6.58 -5.01 11.87
CA ALA A 19 7.46 -6.14 12.02
C ALA A 19 7.81 -6.71 10.64
N ASP A 20 8.87 -6.21 10.00
CA ASP A 20 9.55 -6.96 8.93
C ASP A 20 10.31 -8.12 9.57
N PHE A 21 10.16 -9.31 8.99
CA PHE A 21 10.83 -10.53 9.45
C PHE A 21 12.35 -10.36 9.54
N ASN A 22 12.97 -9.68 8.58
CA ASN A 22 14.42 -9.48 8.58
C ASN A 22 14.84 -8.57 9.74
N ALA A 23 14.12 -7.48 9.97
CA ALA A 23 14.39 -6.59 11.10
C ALA A 23 14.21 -7.30 12.45
N ALA A 24 13.25 -8.22 12.57
CA ALA A 24 13.09 -9.04 13.76
C ALA A 24 14.26 -10.01 13.97
N LEU A 25 14.77 -10.60 12.88
CA LEU A 25 15.94 -11.46 12.91
C LEU A 25 17.20 -10.67 13.26
N ASP A 26 17.42 -9.50 12.67
CA ASP A 26 18.54 -8.61 12.97
C ASP A 26 18.54 -8.19 14.45
N ALA A 27 17.36 -7.85 14.99
CA ALA A 27 17.21 -7.53 16.41
C ALA A 27 17.55 -8.74 17.30
N TYR A 28 17.14 -9.94 16.88
CA TYR A 28 17.44 -11.19 17.58
C TYR A 28 18.94 -11.48 17.59
N GLU A 29 19.58 -11.43 16.42
CA GLU A 29 21.03 -11.66 16.24
C GLU A 29 21.88 -10.62 16.99
N SER A 30 21.39 -9.39 17.09
CA SER A 30 22.03 -8.30 17.84
C SER A 30 21.82 -8.41 19.36
N GLY A 31 21.09 -9.41 19.84
CA GLY A 31 20.79 -9.61 21.25
C GLY A 31 19.69 -8.71 21.82
N ASN A 32 19.00 -7.93 20.99
CA ASN A 32 17.84 -7.14 21.39
C ASN A 32 16.58 -8.00 21.43
N LEU A 33 16.55 -8.95 22.36
CA LEU A 33 15.53 -9.98 22.45
C LEU A 33 14.11 -9.42 22.71
N SER A 34 13.99 -8.27 23.37
CA SER A 34 12.69 -7.63 23.61
C SER A 34 12.05 -7.10 22.32
N ASP A 35 12.86 -6.43 21.48
CA ASP A 35 12.41 -5.95 20.18
C ASP A 35 12.08 -7.12 19.25
N ALA A 36 12.97 -8.11 19.18
CA ALA A 36 12.74 -9.34 18.40
C ALA A 36 11.43 -10.04 18.81
N TYR A 37 11.21 -10.22 20.11
CA TYR A 37 9.97 -10.83 20.62
C TYR A 37 8.73 -10.04 20.20
N SER A 38 8.75 -8.72 20.38
CA SER A 38 7.61 -7.86 20.04
C SER A 38 7.27 -7.94 18.55
N ARG A 39 8.30 -7.97 17.69
CA ARG A 39 8.15 -8.10 16.23
C ARG A 39 7.64 -9.48 15.82
N PHE A 40 8.28 -10.56 16.29
CA PHE A 40 7.84 -11.92 16.00
C PHE A 40 6.43 -12.20 16.52
N LYS A 41 6.07 -11.68 17.69
CA LYS A 41 4.70 -11.77 18.19
C LYS A 41 3.73 -11.08 17.25
N SER A 42 4.02 -9.83 16.86
CA SER A 42 3.15 -9.06 15.97
C SER A 42 2.93 -9.78 14.63
N MET A 43 4.00 -10.24 13.96
CA MET A 43 3.89 -11.01 12.70
C MET A 43 3.22 -12.37 12.88
N GLY A 44 3.52 -13.07 13.97
CA GLY A 44 2.97 -14.39 14.24
C GLY A 44 1.46 -14.35 14.47
N GLU A 45 0.96 -13.28 15.09
CA GLU A 45 -0.47 -13.00 15.24
C GLU A 45 -1.13 -12.61 13.90
N LEU A 46 -0.37 -12.06 12.96
CA LEU A 46 -0.76 -11.84 11.56
C LEU A 46 -0.67 -13.11 10.69
N GLY A 47 -0.32 -14.26 11.27
CA GLY A 47 -0.26 -15.54 10.57
C GLY A 47 1.07 -15.86 9.87
N ASP A 48 2.12 -15.03 10.01
CA ASP A 48 3.43 -15.31 9.40
C ASP A 48 4.08 -16.54 10.06
N SER A 49 4.11 -17.64 9.32
CA SER A 49 4.58 -18.94 9.81
C SER A 49 6.03 -18.92 10.31
N ARG A 50 6.90 -18.10 9.70
CA ARG A 50 8.30 -17.94 10.12
C ARG A 50 8.40 -17.30 11.51
N SER A 51 7.62 -16.26 11.75
CA SER A 51 7.56 -15.57 13.04
C SER A 51 6.88 -16.39 14.11
N GLN A 52 5.83 -17.15 13.76
CA GLN A 52 5.24 -18.15 14.67
C GLN A 52 6.30 -19.15 15.13
N PHE A 53 7.14 -19.64 14.21
CA PHE A 53 8.21 -20.58 14.53
C PHE A 53 9.26 -19.95 15.48
N ASN A 54 9.74 -18.74 15.16
CA ASN A 54 10.73 -18.03 15.98
C ASN A 54 10.18 -17.65 17.36
N LEU A 55 8.93 -17.20 17.44
CA LEU A 55 8.24 -16.94 18.69
C LEU A 55 8.18 -18.21 19.56
N GLY A 56 7.89 -19.36 18.94
CA GLY A 56 7.95 -20.65 19.61
C GLY A 56 9.34 -20.99 20.15
N ALA A 57 10.41 -20.66 19.42
CA ALA A 57 11.79 -20.84 19.88
C ALA A 57 12.11 -19.95 21.09
N MET A 58 11.67 -18.69 21.06
CA MET A 58 11.86 -17.76 22.19
C MET A 58 11.17 -18.26 23.47
N TYR A 59 9.94 -18.78 23.37
CA TYR A 59 9.26 -19.41 24.50
C TYR A 59 9.98 -20.68 24.99
N PHE A 60 10.60 -21.44 24.10
CA PHE A 60 11.34 -22.66 24.48
C PHE A 60 12.62 -22.35 25.27
N ASN A 61 13.30 -21.26 24.90
CA ASN A 61 14.55 -20.82 25.50
C ASN A 61 14.36 -19.87 26.69
N GLY A 62 13.21 -19.21 26.80
CA GLY A 62 12.97 -18.17 27.81
C GLY A 62 13.62 -16.84 27.43
N GLU A 63 13.63 -16.50 26.15
CA GLU A 63 14.26 -15.28 25.61
C GLU A 63 13.24 -14.14 25.61
N SER A 64 13.47 -13.11 26.43
CA SER A 64 12.54 -11.99 26.70
C SER A 64 11.20 -12.35 27.36
N VAL A 65 10.87 -13.63 27.48
CA VAL A 65 9.66 -14.15 28.13
C VAL A 65 9.99 -15.34 29.02
N ASP A 66 9.10 -15.65 29.96
CA ASP A 66 9.24 -16.86 30.75
C ASP A 66 9.18 -18.10 29.86
N LYS A 67 10.04 -19.07 30.16
CA LYS A 67 10.10 -20.34 29.44
C LYS A 67 8.77 -21.09 29.57
N ASP A 68 8.11 -21.34 28.44
CA ASP A 68 6.88 -22.12 28.35
C ASP A 68 6.93 -23.10 27.18
N VAL A 69 7.21 -24.37 27.49
CA VAL A 69 7.32 -25.45 26.50
C VAL A 69 5.97 -25.75 25.82
N ASN A 70 4.83 -25.46 26.47
CA ASN A 70 3.52 -25.69 25.87
C ASN A 70 3.20 -24.60 24.83
N LEU A 71 3.53 -23.35 25.12
CA LEU A 71 3.41 -22.26 24.14
C LEU A 71 4.41 -22.40 23.01
N ALA A 72 5.64 -22.83 23.30
CA ALA A 72 6.63 -23.16 22.28
C ALA A 72 6.10 -24.22 21.31
N TYR A 73 5.57 -25.33 21.85
CA TYR A 73 4.92 -26.38 21.06
C TYR A 73 3.77 -25.82 20.22
N ALA A 74 2.89 -25.03 20.82
CA ALA A 74 1.71 -24.50 20.16
C ALA A 74 2.04 -23.60 18.96
N TRP A 75 2.95 -22.64 19.15
CA TRP A 75 3.38 -21.73 18.09
C TRP A 75 4.17 -22.45 16.98
N MET A 76 5.08 -23.36 17.34
CA MET A 76 5.82 -24.14 16.34
C MET A 76 4.93 -25.09 15.56
N LYS A 77 3.95 -25.74 16.22
CA LYS A 77 2.97 -26.61 15.55
C LYS A 77 2.12 -25.83 14.55
N LEU A 78 1.73 -24.60 14.90
CA LEU A 78 1.00 -23.72 14.01
C LEU A 78 1.83 -23.37 12.77
N ALA A 79 3.10 -23.01 12.98
CA ALA A 79 4.03 -22.69 11.90
C ALA A 79 4.24 -23.87 10.92
N ILE A 80 4.49 -25.08 11.43
CA ILE A 80 4.81 -26.24 10.58
C ILE A 80 3.62 -26.82 9.81
N LYS A 81 2.40 -26.34 10.10
CA LYS A 81 1.21 -26.66 9.30
C LYS A 81 1.12 -25.84 8.01
N SER A 82 1.89 -24.76 7.87
CA SER A 82 1.99 -24.03 6.61
C SER A 82 2.65 -24.90 5.54
N ASP A 83 2.19 -24.80 4.29
CA ASP A 83 2.75 -25.54 3.14
C ASP A 83 4.24 -25.22 2.91
N ASN A 84 4.71 -24.06 3.39
CA ASN A 84 6.09 -23.60 3.27
C ASN A 84 7.03 -24.07 4.40
N ALA A 85 6.56 -24.96 5.30
CA ALA A 85 7.35 -25.43 6.42
C ALA A 85 8.56 -26.28 5.97
N THR A 86 9.75 -25.85 6.36
CA THR A 86 11.02 -26.54 6.04
C THR A 86 11.19 -27.81 6.87
N GLU A 87 11.96 -28.78 6.35
CA GLU A 87 12.32 -30.00 7.09
C GLU A 87 13.09 -29.69 8.39
N GLN A 88 13.90 -28.63 8.40
CA GLN A 88 14.57 -28.18 9.61
C GLN A 88 13.56 -27.73 10.68
N GLN A 89 12.55 -26.95 10.31
CA GLN A 89 11.50 -26.52 11.24
C GLN A 89 10.73 -27.72 11.80
N LYS A 90 10.39 -28.71 10.97
CA LYS A 90 9.74 -29.95 11.41
C LYS A 90 10.60 -30.72 12.41
N SER A 91 11.90 -30.89 12.13
CA SER A 91 12.83 -31.59 13.02
C SER A 91 12.99 -30.89 14.38
N VAL A 92 13.10 -29.55 14.38
CA VAL A 92 13.14 -28.77 15.62
C VAL A 92 11.82 -28.89 16.39
N PHE A 93 10.68 -28.89 15.70
CA PHE A 93 9.39 -29.11 16.35
C PHE A 93 9.30 -30.50 17.01
N GLU A 94 9.82 -31.55 16.38
CA GLU A 94 9.88 -32.89 16.99
C GLU A 94 10.71 -32.88 18.29
N LEU A 95 11.86 -32.20 18.29
CA LEU A 95 12.67 -32.01 19.49
C LEU A 95 11.87 -31.32 20.59
N VAL A 96 11.21 -30.20 20.30
CA VAL A 96 10.39 -29.46 21.28
C VAL A 96 9.22 -30.31 21.77
N SER A 97 8.53 -31.00 20.86
CA SER A 97 7.42 -31.90 21.17
C SER A 97 7.84 -33.03 22.12
N SER A 98 9.06 -33.56 21.97
CA SER A 98 9.61 -34.58 22.89
C SER A 98 9.83 -34.07 24.32
N LYS A 99 9.96 -32.74 24.51
CA LYS A 99 10.14 -32.10 25.82
C LYS A 99 8.83 -31.72 26.51
N VAL A 100 7.69 -31.82 25.80
CA VAL A 100 6.37 -31.55 26.37
C VAL A 100 6.01 -32.65 27.37
N LYS A 101 5.87 -32.27 28.65
CA LYS A 101 5.44 -33.20 29.72
C LYS A 101 3.93 -33.44 29.71
N ASP A 102 3.17 -32.37 29.52
CA ASP A 102 1.71 -32.39 29.50
C ASP A 102 1.22 -32.14 28.07
N LYS A 103 1.02 -33.23 27.34
CA LYS A 103 0.59 -33.17 25.94
C LYS A 103 -0.82 -32.58 25.77
N GLU A 104 -1.70 -32.79 26.74
CA GLU A 104 -3.07 -32.28 26.68
C GLU A 104 -3.08 -30.75 26.81
N LYS A 105 -2.30 -30.23 27.77
CA LYS A 105 -2.16 -28.78 27.94
C LYS A 105 -1.53 -28.11 26.71
N ALA A 106 -0.49 -28.70 26.13
CA ALA A 106 0.14 -28.20 24.91
C ALA A 106 -0.82 -28.21 23.71
N GLU A 107 -1.61 -29.28 23.55
CA GLU A 107 -2.59 -29.38 22.49
C GLU A 107 -3.75 -28.38 22.67
N LYS A 108 -4.16 -28.11 23.91
CA LYS A 108 -5.15 -27.08 24.22
C LYS A 108 -4.64 -25.69 23.86
N ALA A 109 -3.39 -25.37 24.22
CA ALA A 109 -2.76 -24.11 23.82
C ALA A 109 -2.69 -23.98 22.30
N TYR A 110 -2.30 -25.06 21.61
CA TYR A 110 -2.29 -25.12 20.16
C TYR A 110 -3.65 -24.82 19.54
N ARG A 111 -4.73 -25.47 19.99
CA ARG A 111 -6.09 -25.24 19.46
C ARG A 111 -6.56 -23.79 19.63
N VAL A 112 -6.17 -23.14 20.73
CA VAL A 112 -6.47 -21.72 20.95
C VAL A 112 -5.75 -20.85 19.93
N LEU A 113 -4.47 -21.11 19.67
CA LEU A 113 -3.71 -20.38 18.65
C LEU A 113 -4.20 -20.70 17.24
N GLU A 114 -4.49 -21.95 16.92
CA GLU A 114 -5.00 -22.38 15.61
C GLU A 114 -6.32 -21.70 15.28
N ALA A 115 -7.26 -21.66 16.22
CA ALA A 115 -8.56 -21.01 16.01
C ALA A 115 -8.47 -19.49 15.81
N LYS A 116 -7.35 -18.86 16.18
CA LYS A 116 -7.17 -17.41 16.11
C LYS A 116 -6.20 -16.94 15.03
N TYR A 117 -5.10 -17.68 14.85
CA TYR A 117 -3.92 -17.24 14.09
C TYR A 117 -3.49 -18.25 13.02
N SER A 118 -4.26 -19.34 12.81
CA SER A 118 -4.03 -20.17 11.62
C SER A 118 -4.37 -19.39 10.36
N SER A 119 -3.70 -19.74 9.26
CA SER A 119 -4.03 -19.18 7.95
C SER A 119 -5.51 -19.38 7.61
N GLU A 120 -6.09 -20.54 7.91
CA GLU A 120 -7.51 -20.83 7.69
C GLU A 120 -8.45 -19.96 8.54
N ALA A 121 -8.16 -19.79 9.83
CA ALA A 121 -8.98 -18.98 10.72
C ALA A 121 -8.92 -17.48 10.37
N LEU A 122 -7.71 -16.97 10.09
CA LEU A 122 -7.52 -15.58 9.66
C LEU A 122 -8.22 -15.35 8.32
N LEU A 123 -8.15 -16.30 7.40
CA LEU A 123 -8.84 -16.26 6.12
C LEU A 123 -10.35 -16.20 6.20
N ALA A 124 -10.95 -17.06 7.02
CA ALA A 124 -12.40 -17.08 7.18
C ALA A 124 -12.93 -15.70 7.60
N ASN A 125 -12.13 -14.96 8.37
CA ASN A 125 -12.46 -13.63 8.85
C ASN A 125 -12.08 -12.52 7.86
N LEU A 126 -11.00 -12.69 7.09
CA LEU A 126 -10.44 -11.68 6.19
C LEU A 126 -10.83 -11.88 4.72
N TYR A 127 -11.69 -12.86 4.41
CA TYR A 127 -12.18 -13.12 3.06
C TYR A 127 -12.91 -11.87 2.49
N PRO A 128 -12.58 -11.44 1.26
CA PRO A 128 -13.29 -10.35 0.59
C PRO A 128 -14.69 -10.78 0.20
N VAL A 129 -15.72 -9.98 0.49
CA VAL A 129 -17.05 -10.26 -0.03
C VAL A 129 -17.07 -9.94 -1.53
N ILE A 130 -16.90 -10.97 -2.36
CA ILE A 130 -16.80 -10.82 -3.82
C ILE A 130 -18.14 -10.33 -4.40
N VAL A 131 -18.07 -9.30 -5.25
CA VAL A 131 -19.19 -8.83 -6.06
C VAL A 131 -18.93 -9.17 -7.52
N LYS A 132 -20.00 -9.45 -8.29
CA LYS A 132 -19.88 -9.69 -9.73
C LYS A 132 -19.39 -8.43 -10.46
N PRO A 133 -18.75 -8.56 -11.65
CA PRO A 133 -18.03 -7.48 -12.34
C PRO A 133 -18.87 -6.29 -12.82
N GLU A 134 -20.14 -6.18 -12.43
CA GLU A 134 -21.07 -5.15 -12.90
C GLU A 134 -20.72 -3.72 -12.41
N ASN A 135 -19.65 -3.58 -11.61
CA ASN A 135 -19.17 -2.30 -11.06
C ASN A 135 -17.64 -2.15 -11.10
N ASP A 136 -16.95 -2.86 -11.99
CA ASP A 136 -15.50 -2.70 -12.15
C ASP A 136 -15.22 -1.43 -12.99
N ASN A 137 -15.49 -0.27 -12.40
CA ASN A 137 -15.07 0.98 -13.02
C ASN A 137 -13.54 0.97 -13.01
N ALA A 138 -12.96 0.85 -14.20
CA ALA A 138 -11.53 1.06 -14.49
C ALA A 138 -11.01 2.46 -14.06
N PHE A 139 -11.85 3.23 -13.38
CA PHE A 139 -11.51 4.33 -12.53
C PHE A 139 -12.30 4.21 -11.22
N ALA A 140 -11.65 4.19 -10.06
CA ALA A 140 -12.40 4.34 -8.80
C ALA A 140 -13.16 5.70 -8.75
N ALA A 141 -12.69 6.70 -9.51
CA ALA A 141 -13.35 7.97 -9.77
C ALA A 141 -13.98 8.05 -11.19
N LYS A 142 -15.24 8.43 -11.34
CA LYS A 142 -15.89 8.46 -12.65
C LYS A 142 -15.37 9.60 -13.54
N PRO A 143 -14.83 9.37 -14.75
CA PRO A 143 -14.31 10.44 -15.59
C PRO A 143 -15.43 11.31 -16.19
N THR A 144 -15.25 12.64 -16.15
CA THR A 144 -16.15 13.62 -16.79
C THR A 144 -15.56 14.21 -18.06
N LYS A 145 -14.23 14.23 -18.18
CA LYS A 145 -13.51 14.67 -19.38
C LYS A 145 -12.18 13.93 -19.49
N ILE A 146 -11.99 13.22 -20.60
CA ILE A 146 -10.71 12.59 -20.95
C ILE A 146 -10.18 13.24 -22.23
N VAL A 147 -8.90 13.57 -22.22
CA VAL A 147 -8.20 14.11 -23.39
C VAL A 147 -7.21 13.06 -23.87
N ASP A 148 -7.39 12.59 -25.11
CA ASP A 148 -6.49 11.60 -25.68
C ASP A 148 -5.09 12.19 -25.87
N PRO A 149 -4.03 11.44 -25.53
CA PRO A 149 -2.67 11.90 -25.76
C PRO A 149 -2.35 11.93 -27.25
N LYS A 150 -1.61 12.95 -27.68
CA LYS A 150 -1.10 13.01 -29.05
C LYS A 150 -0.03 11.94 -29.24
N TYR A 151 -0.25 11.03 -30.18
CA TYR A 151 0.73 9.99 -30.52
C TYR A 151 2.10 10.61 -30.87
N PRO A 152 3.19 10.22 -30.19
CA PRO A 152 4.51 10.77 -30.48
C PRO A 152 4.92 10.52 -31.93
N ARG A 153 5.32 11.58 -32.66
CA ARG A 153 5.70 11.46 -34.09
C ARG A 153 6.82 10.43 -34.32
N LYS A 154 7.80 10.36 -33.41
CA LYS A 154 8.90 9.39 -33.48
C LYS A 154 8.40 7.94 -33.38
N ALA A 155 7.42 7.70 -32.51
CA ALA A 155 6.78 6.39 -32.36
C ALA A 155 5.95 6.04 -33.61
N ALA A 156 5.15 7.00 -34.10
CA ALA A 156 4.32 6.83 -35.29
C ALA A 156 5.15 6.48 -36.54
N MET A 157 6.26 7.19 -36.78
CA MET A 157 7.15 6.92 -37.93
C MET A 157 7.78 5.52 -37.89
N LYS A 158 8.01 4.98 -36.68
CA LYS A 158 8.65 3.68 -36.47
C LYS A 158 7.65 2.54 -36.27
N GLY A 159 6.35 2.80 -36.29
CA GLY A 159 5.34 1.79 -36.00
C GLY A 159 5.38 1.27 -34.56
N ILE A 160 5.94 2.02 -33.62
CA ILE A 160 6.15 1.56 -32.24
C ILE A 160 4.91 1.86 -31.42
N SER A 161 4.32 0.82 -30.83
CA SER A 161 3.31 0.95 -29.77
C SER A 161 3.95 0.93 -28.39
N GLY A 162 3.23 1.43 -27.39
CA GLY A 162 3.71 1.42 -26.03
C GLY A 162 2.64 1.82 -25.04
N TRP A 163 3.06 2.06 -23.80
CA TRP A 163 2.16 2.41 -22.72
C TRP A 163 2.90 3.22 -21.66
N VAL A 164 2.14 3.99 -20.89
CA VAL A 164 2.63 4.74 -19.74
C VAL A 164 1.67 4.49 -18.60
N ARG A 165 2.20 4.04 -17.47
CA ARG A 165 1.44 3.81 -16.25
C ARG A 165 1.86 4.84 -15.20
N PHE A 166 0.88 5.47 -14.58
CA PHE A 166 1.09 6.52 -13.59
C PHE A 166 0.06 6.44 -12.47
N GLN A 167 0.42 6.99 -11.32
CA GLN A 167 -0.42 7.18 -10.14
C GLN A 167 -0.77 8.65 -9.97
N PHE A 168 -1.96 8.95 -9.44
CA PHE A 168 -2.42 10.32 -9.19
C PHE A 168 -3.57 10.37 -8.19
N ASP A 169 -3.83 11.56 -7.68
CA ASP A 169 -4.99 11.91 -6.86
C ASP A 169 -5.97 12.73 -7.68
N VAL A 170 -7.24 12.78 -7.28
CA VAL A 170 -8.27 13.65 -7.84
C VAL A 170 -8.66 14.67 -6.78
N ASP A 171 -8.48 15.95 -7.07
CA ASP A 171 -8.81 17.04 -6.16
C ASP A 171 -10.33 17.25 -6.00
N LYS A 172 -10.71 18.24 -5.18
CA LYS A 172 -12.10 18.55 -4.84
C LYS A 172 -12.96 19.02 -6.02
N ILE A 173 -12.34 19.44 -7.13
CA ILE A 173 -13.04 19.85 -8.37
C ILE A 173 -12.89 18.80 -9.49
N GLY A 174 -12.29 17.65 -9.19
CA GLY A 174 -12.15 16.56 -10.13
C GLY A 174 -10.87 16.63 -10.99
N ALA A 175 -9.90 17.47 -10.67
CA ALA A 175 -8.65 17.59 -11.43
C ALA A 175 -7.53 16.69 -10.86
N PRO A 176 -6.69 16.07 -11.72
CA PRO A 176 -5.56 15.27 -11.25
C PRO A 176 -4.48 16.09 -10.52
N ARG A 177 -4.02 15.59 -9.37
CA ARG A 177 -2.90 16.09 -8.56
C ARG A 177 -1.94 14.94 -8.21
N ASN A 178 -0.77 15.26 -7.66
CA ASN A 178 0.21 14.30 -7.15
C ASN A 178 0.56 13.20 -8.15
N LEU A 179 0.83 13.63 -9.39
CA LEU A 179 1.04 12.76 -10.55
C LEU A 179 2.43 12.13 -10.51
N VAL A 180 2.49 10.80 -10.47
CA VAL A 180 3.74 10.02 -10.39
C VAL A 180 3.81 8.99 -11.53
N LEU A 181 4.86 9.03 -12.34
CA LEU A 181 5.19 7.97 -13.28
C LEU A 181 5.54 6.69 -12.51
N LEU A 182 4.87 5.59 -12.83
CA LEU A 182 5.22 4.28 -12.30
C LEU A 182 6.11 3.52 -13.28
N GLU A 183 5.68 3.45 -14.54
CA GLU A 183 6.33 2.62 -15.56
C GLU A 183 6.05 3.19 -16.96
N SER A 184 7.01 3.05 -17.89
CA SER A 184 6.87 3.42 -19.30
C SER A 184 7.47 2.33 -20.20
N PHE A 185 6.93 2.16 -21.41
CA PHE A 185 7.47 1.24 -22.42
C PHE A 185 7.37 1.83 -23.83
N PRO A 186 8.36 1.63 -24.73
CA PRO A 186 9.62 0.88 -24.52
C PRO A 186 10.67 1.63 -23.70
N ASP A 187 10.52 2.94 -23.58
CA ASP A 187 11.28 3.87 -22.74
C ASP A 187 10.32 5.06 -22.46
N ASP A 188 10.85 6.24 -22.17
CA ASP A 188 10.09 7.47 -21.94
C ASP A 188 9.45 8.09 -23.20
N MET A 189 9.43 7.37 -24.32
CA MET A 189 8.95 7.85 -25.61
C MET A 189 7.51 8.39 -25.58
N PHE A 190 6.69 7.88 -24.67
CA PHE A 190 5.28 8.25 -24.53
C PHE A 190 4.99 9.12 -23.30
N VAL A 191 5.98 9.36 -22.44
CA VAL A 191 5.80 10.06 -21.14
C VAL A 191 5.27 11.48 -21.33
N ASP A 192 5.94 12.32 -22.13
CA ASP A 192 5.51 13.71 -22.37
C ASP A 192 4.10 13.82 -22.96
N ALA A 193 3.71 12.86 -23.80
CA ALA A 193 2.39 12.82 -24.40
C ALA A 193 1.32 12.51 -23.34
N SER A 194 1.62 11.54 -22.46
CA SER A 194 0.74 11.15 -21.36
C SER A 194 0.62 12.26 -20.32
N GLN A 195 1.73 12.87 -19.91
CA GLN A 195 1.75 13.95 -18.94
C GLN A 195 0.90 15.16 -19.39
N ARG A 196 1.03 15.57 -20.66
CA ARG A 196 0.20 16.67 -21.21
C ARG A 196 -1.29 16.32 -21.32
N ALA A 197 -1.61 15.04 -21.46
CA ALA A 197 -2.99 14.57 -21.52
C ALA A 197 -3.62 14.56 -20.13
N ILE A 198 -2.99 13.89 -19.16
CA ILE A 198 -3.54 13.70 -17.81
C ILE A 198 -3.80 15.02 -17.09
N LYS A 199 -2.94 16.04 -17.23
CA LYS A 199 -3.18 17.39 -16.66
C LYS A 199 -4.49 18.04 -17.13
N LYS A 200 -5.08 17.56 -18.24
CA LYS A 200 -6.33 18.07 -18.83
C LYS A 200 -7.55 17.20 -18.56
N TRP A 201 -7.38 16.08 -17.85
CA TRP A 201 -8.48 15.18 -17.50
C TRP A 201 -9.31 15.73 -16.36
N ARG A 202 -10.58 15.36 -16.29
CA ARG A 202 -11.47 15.69 -15.18
C ARG A 202 -12.32 14.48 -14.80
N PHE A 203 -12.66 14.42 -13.52
CA PHE A 203 -13.39 13.35 -12.86
C PHE A 203 -14.58 13.92 -12.07
N GLU A 204 -15.54 13.07 -11.72
CA GLU A 204 -16.51 13.36 -10.67
C GLU A 204 -15.74 13.37 -9.35
N PRO A 205 -15.82 14.45 -8.54
CA PRO A 205 -15.17 14.50 -7.24
C PRO A 205 -15.70 13.39 -6.33
N ALA A 206 -14.81 12.75 -5.57
CA ALA A 206 -15.25 11.88 -4.49
C ALA A 206 -16.01 12.70 -3.45
N THR A 207 -17.06 12.12 -2.87
CA THR A 207 -17.80 12.74 -1.78
C THR A 207 -17.78 11.86 -0.54
N ASP A 208 -17.70 12.48 0.63
CA ASP A 208 -17.87 11.76 1.88
C ASP A 208 -19.34 11.36 2.12
N SER A 209 -19.61 10.68 3.24
CA SER A 209 -20.97 10.27 3.61
C SER A 209 -21.96 11.43 3.84
N GLN A 210 -21.46 12.67 3.87
CA GLN A 210 -22.24 13.91 3.99
C GLN A 210 -22.36 14.66 2.65
N GLY A 211 -21.79 14.13 1.57
CA GLY A 211 -21.83 14.72 0.23
C GLY A 211 -20.80 15.83 0.01
N VAL A 212 -19.80 16.00 0.90
CA VAL A 212 -18.76 17.01 0.77
C VAL A 212 -17.64 16.49 -0.14
N SER A 213 -17.26 17.28 -1.15
CA SER A 213 -16.16 16.93 -2.04
C SER A 213 -14.85 16.70 -1.28
N ASN A 214 -14.21 15.57 -1.53
CA ASN A 214 -12.96 15.16 -0.94
C ASN A 214 -11.95 14.76 -2.03
N VAL A 215 -10.67 14.67 -1.64
CA VAL A 215 -9.60 14.18 -2.52
C VAL A 215 -9.69 12.66 -2.60
N ASP A 216 -9.75 12.12 -3.82
CA ASP A 216 -9.61 10.68 -4.05
C ASP A 216 -8.14 10.36 -4.33
N LYS A 217 -7.55 9.42 -3.58
CA LYS A 217 -6.10 9.25 -3.54
C LYS A 217 -5.61 7.95 -4.16
N GLY A 218 -4.42 8.03 -4.74
CA GLY A 218 -3.66 6.87 -5.20
C GLY A 218 -4.37 6.08 -6.29
N LEU A 219 -5.05 6.75 -7.21
CA LEU A 219 -5.57 6.15 -8.43
C LEU A 219 -4.41 5.75 -9.33
N THR A 220 -4.55 4.64 -10.07
CA THR A 220 -3.54 4.21 -11.03
C THR A 220 -4.18 4.04 -12.39
N TYR A 221 -3.52 4.52 -13.44
CA TYR A 221 -4.00 4.40 -14.81
C TYR A 221 -2.88 4.02 -15.78
N THR A 222 -3.21 3.23 -16.80
CA THR A 222 -2.30 2.90 -17.91
C THR A 222 -2.82 3.51 -19.21
N MET A 223 -2.15 4.53 -19.72
CA MET A 223 -2.40 5.06 -21.06
C MET A 223 -1.72 4.18 -22.10
N GLU A 224 -2.51 3.59 -23.00
CA GLU A 224 -2.02 2.75 -24.07
C GLU A 224 -1.94 3.50 -25.40
N TYR A 225 -0.83 3.32 -26.11
CA TYR A 225 -0.56 3.91 -27.41
C TYR A 225 -0.53 2.82 -28.47
N LYS A 226 -1.70 2.49 -29.02
CA LYS A 226 -1.85 1.44 -30.04
C LYS A 226 -1.81 2.03 -31.44
N ILE A 227 -1.04 1.42 -32.33
CA ILE A 227 -1.22 1.59 -33.78
C ILE A 227 -2.26 0.56 -34.22
N GLY A 228 -3.30 1.03 -34.93
CA GLY A 228 -4.50 0.26 -35.25
C GLY A 228 -4.22 -1.11 -35.85
N VAL A 229 -4.33 -2.15 -35.02
CA VAL A 229 -4.55 -3.53 -35.44
C VAL A 229 -5.66 -4.08 -34.56
N ASN A 230 -6.86 -4.21 -35.15
CA ASN A 230 -8.10 -4.71 -34.55
C ASN A 230 -7.86 -5.80 -33.50
N GLY A 231 -8.03 -5.50 -32.20
CA GLY A 231 -8.30 -6.39 -31.04
C GLY A 231 -7.34 -7.57 -30.75
N LYS A 232 -6.80 -8.22 -31.77
CA LYS A 232 -5.85 -9.33 -31.74
C LYS A 232 -4.52 -8.97 -31.10
N ALA A 233 -4.13 -7.69 -31.07
CA ALA A 233 -2.83 -7.28 -30.51
C ALA A 233 -2.72 -7.52 -28.99
N ALA A 234 -3.80 -7.36 -28.22
CA ALA A 234 -3.81 -7.68 -26.78
C ALA A 234 -3.68 -9.20 -26.55
N LYS A 235 -4.37 -9.99 -27.39
CA LYS A 235 -4.24 -11.46 -27.44
C LYS A 235 -2.89 -11.95 -28.01
N LEU A 236 -2.14 -11.08 -28.69
CA LEU A 236 -0.79 -11.34 -29.21
C LEU A 236 0.30 -10.97 -28.18
N LEU A 237 0.03 -9.99 -27.31
CA LEU A 237 0.93 -9.54 -26.23
C LEU A 237 1.04 -10.57 -25.10
N ILE A 238 -0.07 -11.24 -24.79
CA ILE A 238 -0.04 -12.46 -23.99
C ILE A 238 0.18 -13.60 -24.99
N LYS A 239 1.40 -14.17 -25.05
CA LYS A 239 1.58 -15.43 -25.75
C LYS A 239 0.56 -16.41 -25.18
N GLU A 240 -0.37 -16.92 -25.99
CA GLU A 240 -1.44 -17.82 -25.56
C GLU A 240 -0.87 -19.02 -24.77
N ASP A 241 0.33 -19.47 -25.15
CA ASP A 241 1.13 -20.44 -24.41
C ASP A 241 1.46 -20.00 -22.98
N ALA A 242 1.89 -18.76 -22.77
CA ALA A 242 2.21 -18.22 -21.45
C ALA A 242 0.96 -18.11 -20.56
N TYR A 243 -0.18 -17.69 -21.12
CA TYR A 243 -1.46 -17.69 -20.39
C TYR A 243 -1.84 -19.10 -19.96
N ASN A 244 -1.79 -20.06 -20.89
CA ASN A 244 -2.18 -21.44 -20.62
C ASN A 244 -1.25 -22.12 -19.60
N ILE A 245 0.05 -21.83 -19.64
CA ILE A 245 1.01 -22.31 -18.63
C ILE A 245 0.66 -21.74 -17.25
N VAL A 246 0.47 -20.41 -17.16
CA VAL A 246 0.10 -19.75 -15.89
C VAL A 246 -1.23 -20.30 -15.37
N LYS A 247 -2.25 -20.45 -16.23
CA LYS A 247 -3.55 -21.03 -15.87
C LYS A 247 -3.41 -22.45 -15.35
N SER A 248 -2.67 -23.31 -16.05
CA SER A 248 -2.45 -24.69 -15.64
C SER A 248 -1.74 -24.78 -14.28
N GLN A 249 -0.70 -23.99 -14.06
CA GLN A 249 0.04 -23.97 -12.80
C GLN A 249 -0.80 -23.38 -11.66
N ALA A 250 -1.58 -22.34 -11.94
CA ALA A 250 -2.51 -21.74 -10.97
C ALA A 250 -3.56 -22.75 -10.50
N LEU A 251 -4.12 -23.55 -11.42
CA LEU A 251 -5.06 -24.63 -11.13
C LEU A 251 -4.44 -25.77 -10.31
N GLN A 252 -3.12 -25.97 -10.43
CA GLN A 252 -2.37 -26.95 -9.63
C GLN A 252 -2.03 -26.45 -8.22
N GLY A 253 -2.33 -25.20 -7.89
CA GLY A 253 -2.11 -24.65 -6.56
C GLY A 253 -0.92 -23.72 -6.42
N ASP A 254 -0.09 -23.54 -7.46
CA ASP A 254 1.13 -22.72 -7.37
C ASP A 254 0.82 -21.24 -7.06
N ALA A 255 1.24 -20.76 -5.88
CA ALA A 255 0.92 -19.42 -5.40
C ALA A 255 1.36 -18.30 -6.37
N VAL A 256 2.55 -18.43 -6.97
CA VAL A 256 3.09 -17.46 -7.92
C VAL A 256 2.20 -17.39 -9.16
N SER A 257 1.79 -18.54 -9.68
CA SER A 257 0.94 -18.64 -10.86
C SER A 257 -0.49 -18.21 -10.58
N GLN A 258 -1.03 -18.49 -9.38
CA GLN A 258 -2.32 -17.97 -8.95
C GLN A 258 -2.31 -16.44 -8.91
N PHE A 259 -1.29 -15.82 -8.33
CA PHE A 259 -1.14 -14.37 -8.37
C PHE A 259 -1.04 -13.85 -9.81
N LYS A 260 -0.17 -14.44 -10.64
CA LYS A 260 -0.02 -14.04 -12.04
C LYS A 260 -1.33 -14.15 -12.81
N PHE A 261 -2.09 -15.22 -12.60
CA PHE A 261 -3.38 -15.44 -13.23
C PHE A 261 -4.38 -14.34 -12.83
N GLY A 262 -4.53 -14.06 -11.53
CA GLY A 262 -5.37 -12.96 -11.05
C GLY A 262 -4.92 -11.60 -11.61
N PHE A 263 -3.61 -11.34 -11.64
CA PHE A 263 -3.05 -10.10 -12.17
C PHE A 263 -3.30 -9.93 -13.68
N MET A 264 -3.21 -11.01 -14.46
CA MET A 264 -3.54 -11.00 -15.89
C MET A 264 -5.01 -10.66 -16.11
N HIS A 265 -5.93 -11.24 -15.33
CA HIS A 265 -7.35 -10.89 -15.41
C HIS A 265 -7.66 -9.46 -14.95
N LYS A 266 -6.94 -8.95 -13.92
CA LYS A 266 -7.05 -7.55 -13.50
C LYS A 266 -6.60 -6.57 -14.58
N LYS A 267 -5.55 -6.92 -15.33
CA LYS A 267 -4.96 -6.06 -16.38
C LYS A 267 -5.69 -6.17 -17.73
N PHE A 268 -6.23 -7.35 -18.03
CA PHE A 268 -6.83 -7.69 -19.31
C PHE A 268 -8.23 -8.27 -19.08
N SER A 269 -9.22 -7.38 -18.97
CA SER A 269 -10.64 -7.71 -18.74
C SER A 269 -11.24 -8.65 -19.79
N ASP A 270 -10.65 -8.68 -21.00
CA ASP A 270 -11.23 -9.38 -22.16
C ASP A 270 -10.71 -10.83 -22.31
N LEU A 271 -9.95 -11.37 -21.34
CA LEU A 271 -9.35 -12.71 -21.45
C LEU A 271 -10.36 -13.85 -21.27
N GLU A 272 -11.06 -13.88 -20.14
CA GLU A 272 -12.19 -14.76 -19.89
C GLU A 272 -13.21 -13.98 -19.07
N GLU A 273 -14.48 -14.06 -19.48
CA GLU A 273 -15.60 -13.49 -18.74
C GLU A 273 -15.72 -14.17 -17.36
N ASP A 274 -16.23 -13.43 -16.37
CA ASP A 274 -16.54 -13.90 -15.00
C ASP A 274 -15.34 -14.31 -14.10
N VAL A 275 -14.10 -14.07 -14.48
CA VAL A 275 -12.95 -14.31 -13.59
C VAL A 275 -12.69 -13.10 -12.70
N ASN A 276 -12.95 -13.23 -11.38
CA ASN A 276 -12.58 -12.20 -10.41
C ASN A 276 -11.11 -12.35 -9.98
N PRO A 277 -10.25 -11.33 -10.13
CA PRO A 277 -8.85 -11.38 -9.70
C PRO A 277 -8.66 -11.68 -8.20
N ASN A 278 -9.58 -11.22 -7.34
CA ASN A 278 -9.45 -11.36 -5.90
C ASN A 278 -9.57 -12.82 -5.43
N ASP A 279 -10.29 -13.68 -6.16
CA ASP A 279 -10.34 -15.11 -5.85
C ASP A 279 -8.96 -15.76 -5.99
N TRP A 280 -8.20 -15.33 -7.00
CA TRP A 280 -6.86 -15.83 -7.28
C TRP A 280 -5.80 -15.19 -6.40
N PHE A 281 -5.92 -13.89 -6.13
CA PHE A 281 -5.08 -13.23 -5.13
C PHE A 281 -5.27 -13.87 -3.78
N LEU A 282 -6.50 -14.19 -3.36
CA LEU A 282 -6.72 -14.88 -2.12
C LEU A 282 -6.00 -16.24 -2.09
N LYS A 283 -6.17 -17.08 -3.11
CA LYS A 283 -5.49 -18.40 -3.17
C LYS A 283 -3.96 -18.30 -3.06
N ALA A 284 -3.36 -17.25 -3.61
CA ALA A 284 -1.94 -17.00 -3.47
C ALA A 284 -1.58 -16.41 -2.08
N ALA A 285 -2.38 -15.46 -1.58
CA ALA A 285 -2.14 -14.74 -0.34
C ALA A 285 -2.15 -15.64 0.89
N VAL A 286 -2.87 -16.77 0.82
CA VAL A 286 -2.97 -17.77 1.89
C VAL A 286 -1.79 -18.71 1.97
N GLN A 287 -1.02 -18.77 0.89
CA GLN A 287 0.27 -19.45 0.83
C GLN A 287 1.41 -18.47 1.18
N ASP A 288 1.09 -17.42 1.94
CA ASP A 288 2.00 -16.35 2.35
C ASP A 288 2.64 -15.57 1.17
N PHE A 289 1.97 -15.49 0.00
CA PHE A 289 2.52 -14.74 -1.14
C PHE A 289 2.31 -13.22 -0.99
N PRO A 290 3.37 -12.40 -0.76
CA PRO A 290 3.21 -11.02 -0.31
C PRO A 290 2.52 -10.11 -1.34
N LEU A 291 2.88 -10.24 -2.62
CA LEU A 291 2.27 -9.43 -3.68
C LEU A 291 0.76 -9.67 -3.80
N ALA A 292 0.29 -10.89 -3.50
CA ALA A 292 -1.14 -11.17 -3.52
C ALA A 292 -1.85 -10.61 -2.28
N GLN A 293 -1.22 -10.69 -1.10
CA GLN A 293 -1.70 -10.02 0.12
C GLN A 293 -1.84 -8.52 -0.11
N TYR A 294 -0.84 -7.90 -0.73
CA TYR A 294 -0.87 -6.49 -1.11
C TYR A 294 -2.02 -6.16 -2.07
N GLN A 295 -2.15 -6.88 -3.19
CA GLN A 295 -3.22 -6.63 -4.16
C GLN A 295 -4.60 -6.80 -3.53
N LEU A 296 -4.78 -7.82 -2.70
CA LEU A 296 -6.04 -8.06 -2.00
C LEU A 296 -6.36 -6.95 -0.99
N GLY A 297 -5.34 -6.48 -0.26
CA GLY A 297 -5.47 -5.36 0.66
C GLY A 297 -5.93 -4.07 -0.04
N LEU A 298 -5.32 -3.77 -1.20
CA LEU A 298 -5.74 -2.65 -2.04
C LEU A 298 -7.18 -2.81 -2.56
N SER A 299 -7.54 -4.01 -3.03
CA SER A 299 -8.89 -4.29 -3.51
C SER A 299 -9.94 -4.04 -2.43
N LEU A 300 -9.68 -4.49 -1.19
CA LEU A 300 -10.57 -4.30 -0.04
C LEU A 300 -10.69 -2.83 0.39
N ILE A 301 -9.59 -2.08 0.38
CA ILE A 301 -9.62 -0.65 0.71
C ILE A 301 -10.39 0.17 -0.33
N LYS A 302 -10.35 -0.26 -1.60
CA LYS A 302 -10.93 0.47 -2.74
C LYS A 302 -12.26 -0.11 -3.23
N GLY A 303 -12.72 -1.23 -2.67
CA GLY A 303 -13.90 -1.96 -3.16
C GLY A 303 -13.75 -2.50 -4.60
N GLN A 304 -12.54 -2.82 -5.06
CA GLN A 304 -12.31 -3.31 -6.43
C GLN A 304 -12.57 -4.81 -6.52
N GLY A 305 -13.58 -5.22 -7.30
CA GLY A 305 -13.99 -6.62 -7.40
C GLY A 305 -14.50 -7.24 -6.09
N CYS A 306 -14.77 -6.44 -5.05
CA CYS A 306 -15.33 -6.86 -3.76
C CYS A 306 -16.03 -5.69 -3.05
N LEU A 307 -16.80 -5.97 -2.00
CA LEU A 307 -17.25 -4.90 -1.10
C LEU A 307 -16.04 -4.26 -0.39
N GLU A 308 -16.11 -2.95 -0.20
CA GLU A 308 -15.10 -2.21 0.57
C GLU A 308 -15.08 -2.67 2.03
N ASP A 309 -13.89 -2.94 2.54
CA ASP A 309 -13.62 -3.22 3.95
C ASP A 309 -12.18 -2.78 4.28
N LYS A 310 -12.02 -1.52 4.66
CA LYS A 310 -10.71 -0.93 4.97
C LYS A 310 -9.99 -1.65 6.09
N ALA A 311 -10.71 -2.17 7.09
CA ALA A 311 -10.11 -2.87 8.22
C ALA A 311 -9.44 -4.17 7.75
N LYS A 312 -10.15 -4.98 6.96
CA LYS A 312 -9.55 -6.19 6.36
C LYS A 312 -8.43 -5.85 5.39
N GLY A 313 -8.57 -4.77 4.63
CA GLY A 313 -7.53 -4.37 3.70
C GLY A 313 -6.23 -3.96 4.39
N ILE A 314 -6.31 -3.20 5.50
CA ILE A 314 -5.16 -2.87 6.34
C ILE A 314 -4.50 -4.12 6.92
N GLU A 315 -5.30 -5.11 7.34
CA GLU A 315 -4.77 -6.38 7.85
C GLU A 315 -3.97 -7.14 6.76
N TRP A 316 -4.51 -7.25 5.54
CA TRP A 316 -3.80 -7.86 4.42
C TRP A 316 -2.53 -7.12 4.03
N LEU A 317 -2.58 -5.79 4.01
CA LEU A 317 -1.38 -4.97 3.80
C LEU A 317 -0.35 -5.18 4.91
N SER A 318 -0.79 -5.29 6.17
CA SER A 318 0.10 -5.53 7.31
C SER A 318 0.82 -6.87 7.21
N ARG A 319 0.15 -7.92 6.70
CA ARG A 319 0.78 -9.21 6.39
C ARG A 319 1.82 -9.10 5.27
N SER A 320 1.48 -8.35 4.22
CA SER A 320 2.40 -8.12 3.11
C SER A 320 3.63 -7.33 3.53
N ALA A 321 3.44 -6.29 4.34
CA ALA A 321 4.48 -5.48 4.96
C ALA A 321 5.37 -6.33 5.87
N ALA A 322 4.77 -7.19 6.69
CA ALA A 322 5.51 -8.11 7.55
C ALA A 322 6.40 -9.10 6.79
N SER A 323 6.02 -9.39 5.54
CA SER A 323 6.82 -10.21 4.62
C SER A 323 7.94 -9.43 3.91
N GLY A 324 8.14 -8.16 4.26
CA GLY A 324 9.17 -7.29 3.70
C GLY A 324 8.77 -6.59 2.39
N LEU A 325 7.47 -6.57 2.03
CA LEU A 325 7.04 -5.85 0.83
C LEU A 325 6.99 -4.34 1.10
N LYS A 326 8.01 -3.63 0.63
CA LYS A 326 8.12 -2.16 0.67
C LYS A 326 6.84 -1.42 0.25
N ASP A 327 6.22 -1.81 -0.86
CA ASP A 327 5.00 -1.14 -1.36
C ASP A 327 3.84 -1.21 -0.36
N ALA A 328 3.77 -2.29 0.45
CA ALA A 328 2.78 -2.41 1.50
C ALA A 328 3.10 -1.51 2.71
N ASN A 329 4.37 -1.41 3.11
CA ASN A 329 4.83 -0.50 4.17
C ASN A 329 4.54 0.97 3.79
N GLU A 330 4.86 1.36 2.57
CA GLU A 330 4.61 2.72 2.07
C GLU A 330 3.11 3.06 2.05
N PHE A 331 2.28 2.11 1.60
CA PHE A 331 0.84 2.32 1.58
C PHE A 331 0.26 2.42 3.00
N LEU A 332 0.73 1.60 3.92
CA LEU A 332 0.34 1.68 5.33
C LEU A 332 0.81 2.98 5.98
N GLY A 333 2.01 3.47 5.63
CA GLY A 333 2.52 4.78 6.08
C GLY A 333 1.64 5.91 5.59
N THR A 334 1.19 5.82 4.33
CA THR A 334 0.24 6.77 3.73
C THR A 334 -1.07 6.78 4.51
N LEU A 335 -1.70 5.61 4.70
CA LEU A 335 -2.96 5.51 5.47
C LEU A 335 -2.81 6.05 6.89
N ALA A 336 -1.70 5.75 7.56
CA ALA A 336 -1.43 6.22 8.92
C ALA A 336 -1.23 7.74 8.99
N SER A 337 -0.66 8.35 7.94
CA SER A 337 -0.46 9.81 7.85
C SER A 337 -1.77 10.60 7.69
N GLU A 338 -2.83 9.96 7.23
CA GLU A 338 -4.14 10.57 7.01
C GLU A 338 -5.00 10.60 8.27
N VAL A 339 -4.73 9.70 9.21
CA VAL A 339 -5.45 9.65 10.49
C VAL A 339 -4.94 10.76 11.39
N GLN A 340 -5.82 11.70 11.75
CA GLN A 340 -5.49 12.85 12.60
C GLN A 340 -5.29 12.47 14.08
N SER A 341 -4.26 11.66 14.35
CA SER A 341 -3.82 11.34 15.71
C SER A 341 -2.30 11.26 15.78
N GLN A 342 -1.75 11.66 16.93
CA GLN A 342 -0.30 11.64 17.17
C GLN A 342 0.27 10.22 16.99
N GLU A 343 -0.43 9.21 17.50
CA GLU A 343 -0.02 7.81 17.39
C GLU A 343 0.06 7.35 15.93
N SER A 344 -0.92 7.69 15.09
CA SER A 344 -0.92 7.30 13.67
C SER A 344 0.17 8.05 12.89
N HIS A 345 0.38 9.33 13.18
CA HIS A 345 1.46 10.10 12.58
C HIS A 345 2.85 9.57 12.97
N GLN A 346 3.06 9.21 14.24
CA GLN A 346 4.27 8.53 14.68
C GLN A 346 4.46 7.21 13.93
N LYS A 347 3.37 6.46 13.73
CA LYS A 347 3.41 5.21 12.97
C LYS A 347 3.78 5.43 11.51
N ALA A 348 3.24 6.46 10.87
CA ALA A 348 3.59 6.83 9.50
C ALA A 348 5.08 7.18 9.39
N VAL A 349 5.61 8.01 10.30
CA VAL A 349 7.04 8.33 10.36
C VAL A 349 7.88 7.05 10.50
N GLN A 350 7.47 6.12 11.37
CA GLN A 350 8.18 4.86 11.56
C GLN A 350 8.16 4.00 10.29
N LEU A 351 7.02 3.87 9.61
CA LEU A 351 6.91 3.08 8.37
C LEU A 351 7.73 3.69 7.23
N PHE A 352 7.68 5.01 7.04
CA PHE A 352 8.45 5.67 5.99
C PHE A 352 9.96 5.66 6.27
N SER A 353 10.38 5.87 7.51
CA SER A 353 11.81 5.91 7.88
C SER A 353 12.47 4.52 7.95
N ALA A 354 11.69 3.45 7.97
CA ALA A 354 12.21 2.08 7.91
C ALA A 354 12.71 1.70 6.51
N GLU A 355 12.22 2.36 5.46
CA GLU A 355 12.59 2.06 4.07
C GLU A 355 13.89 2.78 3.68
N LYS A 356 14.81 2.04 3.05
CA LYS A 356 16.10 2.61 2.59
C LYS A 356 15.92 3.66 1.49
N GLU A 357 14.98 3.41 0.59
CA GLU A 357 14.62 4.25 -0.53
C GLU A 357 13.10 4.25 -0.61
N LEU A 358 12.47 5.42 -0.61
CA LEU A 358 11.02 5.54 -0.73
C LEU A 358 10.62 5.77 -2.19
N SER A 359 9.44 5.30 -2.60
CA SER A 359 8.83 5.72 -3.86
C SER A 359 8.58 7.24 -3.84
N SER A 360 8.56 7.86 -5.03
CA SER A 360 8.25 9.29 -5.17
C SER A 360 6.89 9.66 -4.55
N TYR A 361 5.91 8.75 -4.61
CA TYR A 361 4.60 8.93 -3.96
C TYR A 361 4.72 8.90 -2.42
N ALA A 362 5.42 7.91 -1.85
CA ALA A 362 5.62 7.83 -0.40
C ALA A 362 6.49 8.98 0.16
N LYS A 363 7.51 9.43 -0.60
CA LYS A 363 8.31 10.62 -0.26
C LYS A 363 7.43 11.86 -0.13
N LEU A 364 6.44 12.02 -1.02
CA LEU A 364 5.50 13.13 -1.00
C LEU A 364 4.67 13.16 0.30
N ASP A 365 3.99 12.05 0.61
CA ASP A 365 3.15 11.94 1.81
C ASP A 365 3.99 12.10 3.09
N TYR A 366 5.20 11.54 3.10
CA TYR A 366 6.11 11.68 4.23
C TYR A 366 6.57 13.14 4.41
N ALA A 367 6.99 13.80 3.33
CA ALA A 367 7.43 15.19 3.38
C ALA A 367 6.30 16.12 3.81
N TRP A 368 5.08 15.89 3.31
CA TRP A 368 3.89 16.62 3.72
C TRP A 368 3.63 16.47 5.22
N LEU A 369 3.56 15.24 5.72
CA LEU A 369 3.38 14.92 7.14
C LEU A 369 4.40 15.65 8.02
N LEU A 370 5.69 15.55 7.66
CA LEU A 370 6.78 16.16 8.42
C LEU A 370 6.74 17.70 8.42
N ALA A 371 6.24 18.31 7.33
CA ALA A 371 6.13 19.76 7.21
C ALA A 371 4.94 20.32 7.99
N THR A 372 3.82 19.59 8.04
CA THR A 372 2.54 20.11 8.52
C THR A 372 2.07 19.51 9.84
N SER A 373 2.77 18.53 10.42
CA SER A 373 2.30 17.91 11.66
C SER A 373 2.31 18.90 12.84
N PRO A 374 1.24 18.98 13.64
CA PRO A 374 1.22 19.79 14.86
C PRO A 374 1.98 19.14 16.02
N TYR A 375 2.42 17.88 15.88
CA TYR A 375 3.08 17.12 16.93
C TYR A 375 4.60 17.28 16.82
N GLN A 376 5.24 17.79 17.87
CA GLN A 376 6.67 18.16 17.86
C GLN A 376 7.61 16.96 17.63
N ASP A 377 7.19 15.77 18.04
CA ASP A 377 7.91 14.51 17.88
C ASP A 377 7.73 13.88 16.49
N VAL A 378 6.78 14.37 15.69
CA VAL A 378 6.55 13.99 14.30
C VAL A 378 7.16 15.04 13.35
N ALA A 379 6.95 16.33 13.64
CA ALA A 379 7.35 17.43 12.77
C ALA A 379 8.87 17.46 12.54
N ASN A 380 9.29 17.46 11.28
CA ASN A 380 10.68 17.61 10.88
C ASN A 380 10.78 18.41 9.58
N PRO A 381 10.58 19.75 9.62
CA PRO A 381 10.51 20.57 8.42
C PRO A 381 11.82 20.57 7.61
N LYS A 382 12.97 20.35 8.24
CA LYS A 382 14.25 20.25 7.52
C LYS A 382 14.32 18.98 6.66
N LEU A 383 13.87 17.85 7.20
CA LEU A 383 13.79 16.61 6.44
C LEU A 383 12.70 16.70 5.36
N ALA A 384 11.57 17.36 5.64
CA ALA A 384 10.53 17.59 4.65
C ALA A 384 11.06 18.34 3.41
N ILE A 385 11.83 19.42 3.61
CA ILE A 385 12.47 20.17 2.51
C ILE A 385 13.39 19.24 1.71
N LYS A 386 14.24 18.47 2.38
CA LYS A 386 15.16 17.55 1.71
C LYS A 386 14.43 16.49 0.88
N LEU A 387 13.37 15.90 1.43
CA LEU A 387 12.56 14.91 0.72
C LEU A 387 11.86 15.51 -0.50
N ALA A 388 11.34 16.74 -0.38
CA ALA A 388 10.70 17.44 -1.50
C ALA A 388 11.70 17.83 -2.60
N GLU A 389 12.95 18.18 -2.24
CA GLU A 389 14.03 18.45 -3.19
C GLU A 389 14.58 17.19 -3.88
N ASP A 390 14.39 16.01 -3.26
CA ASP A 390 14.86 14.71 -3.75
C ASP A 390 13.85 13.99 -4.66
N LEU A 391 12.66 14.57 -4.89
CA LEU A 391 11.68 14.04 -5.83
C LEU A 391 12.21 14.16 -7.28
N ASP A 392 12.39 13.03 -7.98
CA ASP A 392 12.85 13.04 -9.38
C ASP A 392 11.79 13.71 -10.26
N HIS A 393 12.13 14.87 -10.82
CA HIS A 393 11.25 15.62 -11.73
C HIS A 393 10.83 14.85 -12.99
N ARG A 394 11.54 13.77 -13.35
CA ARG A 394 11.12 12.87 -14.44
C ARG A 394 9.97 11.97 -14.02
N GLU A 395 9.91 11.62 -12.74
CA GLU A 395 8.88 10.76 -12.18
C GLU A 395 7.70 11.56 -11.62
N PHE A 396 7.95 12.74 -11.06
CA PHE A 396 6.91 13.56 -10.41
C PHE A 396 6.46 14.72 -11.30
N TRP A 397 5.18 14.76 -11.64
CA TRP A 397 4.63 15.68 -12.66
C TRP A 397 3.76 16.82 -12.09
N ASP A 398 3.77 17.04 -10.78
CA ASP A 398 3.00 18.08 -10.06
C ASP A 398 3.92 19.01 -9.23
N GLU A 399 4.66 19.89 -9.90
CA GLU A 399 5.63 20.76 -9.22
C GLU A 399 5.00 21.67 -8.15
N ALA A 400 3.72 22.05 -8.33
CA ALA A 400 2.97 22.84 -7.36
C ALA A 400 3.01 22.19 -5.97
N THR A 401 2.73 20.89 -5.86
CA THR A 401 2.75 20.19 -4.55
C THR A 401 4.14 20.23 -3.90
N GLN A 402 5.23 20.15 -4.68
CA GLN A 402 6.59 20.25 -4.11
C GLN A 402 6.81 21.63 -3.48
N TYR A 403 6.37 22.69 -4.15
CA TYR A 403 6.45 24.05 -3.64
C TYR A 403 5.58 24.24 -2.39
N GLU A 404 4.37 23.68 -2.34
CA GLU A 404 3.51 23.71 -1.15
C GLU A 404 4.15 23.04 0.06
N ILE A 405 4.78 21.86 -0.12
CA ILE A 405 5.52 21.17 0.97
C ILE A 405 6.65 22.04 1.49
N LYS A 406 7.48 22.58 0.59
CA LYS A 406 8.61 23.45 0.96
C LYS A 406 8.11 24.71 1.66
N ALA A 407 7.05 25.34 1.17
CA ALA A 407 6.45 26.53 1.78
C ALA A 407 5.97 26.25 3.20
N ALA A 408 5.24 25.15 3.41
CA ALA A 408 4.80 24.72 4.74
C ALA A 408 5.97 24.47 5.70
N ALA A 409 7.04 23.82 5.21
CA ALA A 409 8.23 23.57 6.01
C ALA A 409 8.98 24.86 6.39
N PHE A 410 9.12 25.83 5.48
CA PHE A 410 9.72 27.13 5.80
C PHE A 410 8.86 27.95 6.77
N ALA A 411 7.52 27.91 6.63
CA ALA A 411 6.61 28.51 7.60
C ALA A 411 6.72 27.84 8.98
N ALA A 412 6.89 26.52 9.04
CA ALA A 412 7.15 25.79 10.29
C ALA A 412 8.45 26.25 10.97
N LEU A 413 9.47 26.60 10.18
CA LEU A 413 10.75 27.15 10.64
C LEU A 413 10.70 28.66 10.97
N GLY A 414 9.57 29.33 10.71
CA GLY A 414 9.39 30.77 10.93
C GLY A 414 9.93 31.67 9.81
N ASP A 415 10.41 31.10 8.70
CA ASP A 415 10.85 31.84 7.52
C ASP A 415 9.65 32.10 6.57
N TYR A 416 8.78 33.01 6.99
CA TYR A 416 7.57 33.34 6.23
C TYR A 416 7.85 34.06 4.92
N LYS A 417 9.01 34.74 4.80
CA LYS A 417 9.41 35.34 3.53
C LYS A 417 9.58 34.26 2.46
N LYS A 418 10.39 33.23 2.78
CA LYS A 418 10.61 32.12 1.85
C LYS A 418 9.35 31.27 1.65
N ALA A 419 8.52 31.12 2.68
CA ALA A 419 7.23 30.45 2.55
C ALA A 419 6.29 31.17 1.57
N VAL A 420 6.22 32.50 1.61
CA VAL A 420 5.41 33.30 0.66
C VAL A 420 5.95 33.15 -0.76
N ASP A 421 7.28 33.26 -0.96
CA ASP A 421 7.89 33.13 -2.28
C ASP A 421 7.57 31.75 -2.88
N LEU A 422 7.77 30.66 -2.13
CA LEU A 422 7.48 29.30 -2.59
C LEU A 422 5.99 29.04 -2.80
N GLN A 423 5.12 29.57 -1.94
CA GLN A 423 3.67 29.39 -2.09
C GLN A 423 3.13 30.16 -3.30
N GLN A 424 3.81 31.23 -3.73
CA GLN A 424 3.49 31.92 -4.99
C GLN A 424 3.87 31.06 -6.20
N GLU A 425 5.06 30.45 -6.21
CA GLU A 425 5.45 29.50 -7.27
C GLU A 425 4.47 28.31 -7.34
N ALA A 426 4.01 27.82 -6.18
CA ALA A 426 2.98 26.78 -6.13
C ALA A 426 1.65 27.21 -6.79
N LEU A 427 1.26 28.48 -6.61
CA LEU A 427 0.03 29.02 -7.19
C LEU A 427 0.15 29.15 -8.71
N ASP A 428 1.30 29.64 -9.19
CA ASP A 428 1.55 29.83 -10.61
C ASP A 428 1.55 28.47 -11.35
N GLU A 429 2.22 27.45 -10.79
CA GLU A 429 2.20 26.08 -11.35
C GLU A 429 0.82 25.42 -11.28
N ALA A 430 0.07 25.65 -10.20
CA ALA A 430 -1.28 25.11 -10.05
C ALA A 430 -2.28 25.73 -11.03
N ASP A 431 -2.19 27.03 -11.31
CA ASP A 431 -3.02 27.73 -12.29
C ASP A 431 -2.80 27.15 -13.70
N ASP A 432 -1.54 26.88 -14.06
CA ASP A 432 -1.17 26.21 -15.32
C ASP A 432 -1.77 24.79 -15.45
N MET A 433 -1.97 24.09 -14.31
CA MET A 433 -2.65 22.79 -14.25
C MET A 433 -4.18 22.89 -14.20
N ASN A 434 -4.73 24.08 -13.99
CA ASN A 434 -6.17 24.38 -13.87
C ASN A 434 -6.86 23.53 -12.78
N VAL A 435 -6.21 23.44 -11.62
CA VAL A 435 -6.66 22.70 -10.42
C VAL A 435 -7.32 23.65 -9.42
N ASP A 436 -7.87 23.14 -8.31
CA ASP A 436 -8.44 24.00 -7.27
C ASP A 436 -7.37 24.88 -6.59
N LEU A 437 -7.46 26.20 -6.80
CA LEU A 437 -6.51 27.18 -6.26
C LEU A 437 -6.88 27.67 -4.86
N SER A 438 -8.12 27.44 -4.40
CA SER A 438 -8.67 28.10 -3.21
C SER A 438 -7.83 27.85 -1.95
N ILE A 439 -7.38 26.61 -1.77
CA ILE A 439 -6.53 26.21 -0.64
C ILE A 439 -5.14 26.84 -0.75
N ILE A 440 -4.57 26.93 -1.96
CA ILE A 440 -3.22 27.49 -2.18
C ILE A 440 -3.23 29.00 -1.87
N GLU A 441 -4.27 29.71 -2.31
CA GLU A 441 -4.47 31.13 -2.05
C GLU A 441 -4.71 31.42 -0.56
N GLU A 442 -5.50 30.58 0.12
CA GLU A 442 -5.73 30.69 1.56
C GLU A 442 -4.41 30.57 2.34
N ARG A 443 -3.60 29.55 2.03
CA ARG A 443 -2.29 29.33 2.63
C ARG A 443 -1.35 30.51 2.39
N LEU A 444 -1.31 31.03 1.16
CA LEU A 444 -0.51 32.21 0.80
C LEU A 444 -0.92 33.44 1.60
N SER A 445 -2.23 33.66 1.80
CA SER A 445 -2.76 34.77 2.60
C SER A 445 -2.34 34.68 4.07
N LEU A 446 -2.32 33.47 4.64
CA LEU A 446 -1.86 33.24 6.02
C LEU A 446 -0.35 33.46 6.15
N TYR A 447 0.45 32.95 5.21
CA TYR A 447 1.89 33.17 5.22
C TYR A 447 2.27 34.65 5.09
N LYS A 448 1.55 35.44 4.28
CA LYS A 448 1.71 36.91 4.19
C LYS A 448 1.44 37.63 5.52
N LYS A 449 0.70 37.00 6.44
CA LYS A 449 0.40 37.50 7.80
C LYS A 449 1.31 36.88 8.87
N ASN A 450 2.34 36.13 8.47
CA ASN A 450 3.22 35.36 9.37
C ASN A 450 2.45 34.33 10.22
N GLN A 451 1.44 33.67 9.64
CA GLN A 451 0.61 32.66 10.30
C GLN A 451 0.72 31.31 9.59
N LYS A 452 0.73 30.23 10.37
CA LYS A 452 0.58 28.86 9.86
C LYS A 452 -0.91 28.49 9.76
N TRP A 453 -1.24 27.61 8.84
CA TRP A 453 -2.60 27.07 8.68
C TRP A 453 -2.82 25.71 9.35
N PHE A 454 -1.73 25.07 9.79
CA PHE A 454 -1.68 23.76 10.44
C PHE A 454 -1.27 23.86 11.91
#